data_AF-A0AAU9RS86-F1
#
_entry.id   AF-A0AAU9RS86-F1
#
_cell.length_a   1.000
_cell.length_b   1.000
_cell.length_c   1.000
_cell.angle_alpha   90.00
_cell.angle_beta   90.00
_cell.angle_gamma   90.00
#
_symmetry.space_group_name_H-M   'P 1'
#
loop_
_entity.id
_entity.type
_entity.pdbx_description
1 polymer ?
#
loop_
_entity_poly.entity_id
_entity_poly.type
_entity_poly.pdbx_seq_one_letter_code
_entity_poly.pdbx_strand_id
1 'polypeptide(L)'
;MWAPRSYIYGGVSYPALAFASGSNLNKCERLAIKALKVDEQCMHVSCTFGGVWSGGGGGAGQNNLYLASYFFERAAEAGIIDPRVPAAIVRPTDFHDAAKRACKTNLKDAKHTYPHVEDGNLPYICMDFVYLFRLLVDGFGCSKSTT
;
A
#
# COMPACT_ATOMS: atom_id res chain seq x y z
N MET A 1 -19.33 1.42 -16.58
CA MET A 1 -18.53 0.77 -15.52
C MET A 1 -18.85 1.47 -14.21
N TRP A 2 -19.51 0.79 -13.26
CA TRP A 2 -19.95 1.39 -11.99
C TRP A 2 -18.82 1.30 -10.96
N ALA A 3 -18.47 2.43 -10.34
CA ALA A 3 -17.66 2.42 -9.14
C ALA A 3 -18.46 1.77 -8.00
N PRO A 4 -17.92 0.77 -7.28
CA PRO A 4 -18.58 0.23 -6.11
C PRO A 4 -18.76 1.35 -5.09
N ARG A 5 -20.01 1.62 -4.71
CA ARG A 5 -20.33 2.63 -3.68
C ARG A 5 -20.00 2.15 -2.26
N SER A 6 -19.75 0.84 -2.12
CA SER A 6 -19.44 0.19 -0.87
C SER A 6 -18.38 -0.89 -1.06
N TYR A 7 -17.51 -1.03 -0.07
CA TYR A 7 -16.57 -2.14 0.08
C TYR A 7 -17.07 -3.07 1.18
N ILE A 8 -17.19 -4.38 0.92
CA ILE A 8 -17.65 -5.35 1.91
C ILE A 8 -16.46 -6.14 2.42
N TYR A 9 -16.26 -6.12 3.75
CA TYR A 9 -15.20 -6.88 4.40
C TYR A 9 -15.69 -7.42 5.74
N GLY A 10 -15.46 -8.71 6.01
CA GLY A 10 -15.91 -9.35 7.25
C GLY A 10 -17.43 -9.29 7.46
N GLY A 11 -18.22 -9.28 6.37
CA GLY A 11 -19.69 -9.12 6.43
C GLY A 11 -20.17 -7.70 6.69
N VAL A 12 -19.27 -6.73 6.83
CA VAL A 12 -19.59 -5.31 7.06
C VAL A 12 -19.43 -4.52 5.78
N SER A 13 -20.38 -3.63 5.50
CA SER A 13 -20.36 -2.73 4.34
C SER A 13 -19.80 -1.36 4.74
N TYR A 14 -18.76 -0.92 4.03
CA TYR A 14 -18.07 0.35 4.24
C TYR A 14 -18.31 1.27 3.04
N PRO A 15 -18.72 2.54 3.24
CA PRO A 15 -18.83 3.50 2.14
C PRO A 15 -17.48 3.70 1.42
N ALA A 16 -17.47 3.52 0.10
CA ALA A 16 -16.28 3.64 -0.74
C ALA A 16 -16.56 4.65 -1.86
N LEU A 17 -16.59 5.93 -1.50
CA LEU A 17 -16.94 7.02 -2.42
C LEU A 17 -15.74 7.94 -2.63
N ALA A 18 -15.45 8.25 -3.89
CA ALA A 18 -14.46 9.27 -4.22
C ALA A 18 -15.01 10.67 -3.90
N PHE A 19 -14.14 11.58 -3.47
CA PHE A 19 -14.47 13.00 -3.42
C PHE A 19 -14.71 13.53 -4.84
N ALA A 20 -15.43 14.66 -4.96
CA ALA A 20 -15.62 15.32 -6.26
C ALA A 20 -14.30 15.70 -6.95
N SER A 21 -13.25 15.99 -6.16
CA SER A 21 -11.88 16.25 -6.64
C SER A 21 -11.06 14.98 -6.91
N GLY A 22 -11.66 13.79 -6.78
CA GLY A 22 -11.00 12.51 -6.95
C GLY A 22 -10.11 12.11 -5.77
N SER A 23 -9.24 11.13 -6.04
CA SER A 23 -8.23 10.65 -5.10
C SER A 23 -7.19 11.74 -4.80
N ASN A 24 -6.63 11.72 -3.59
CA ASN A 24 -5.59 12.67 -3.19
C ASN A 24 -4.52 11.94 -2.38
N LEU A 25 -3.30 11.89 -2.91
CA LEU A 25 -2.18 11.18 -2.31
C LEU A 25 -1.97 11.58 -0.83
N ASN A 26 -1.77 12.86 -0.55
CA ASN A 26 -1.46 13.33 0.80
C ASN A 26 -2.57 13.02 1.81
N LYS A 27 -3.85 13.12 1.40
CA LYS A 27 -4.97 12.73 2.27
C LYS A 27 -5.01 11.23 2.50
N CYS A 28 -4.78 10.43 1.47
CA CYS A 28 -4.74 8.97 1.56
C CYS A 28 -3.60 8.49 2.46
N GLU A 29 -2.40 9.09 2.32
CA GLU A 29 -1.25 8.77 3.17
C GLU A 29 -1.50 9.07 4.65
N ARG A 30 -2.07 10.24 4.97
CA ARG A 30 -2.46 10.57 6.35
C ARG A 30 -3.48 9.57 6.91
N LEU A 31 -4.42 9.13 6.07
CA LEU A 31 -5.41 8.15 6.49
C LEU A 31 -4.77 6.77 6.73
N ALA A 32 -3.85 6.33 5.86
CA ALA A 32 -3.14 5.07 6.02
C ALA A 32 -2.29 5.05 7.30
N ILE A 33 -1.54 6.13 7.57
CA ILE A 33 -0.75 6.30 8.81
C ILE A 33 -1.66 6.21 10.04
N LYS A 34 -2.79 6.92 10.01
CA LYS A 34 -3.78 6.87 11.10
C LYS A 34 -4.39 5.47 11.26
N ALA A 35 -4.68 4.77 10.17
CA ALA A 35 -5.24 3.43 10.19
C ALA A 35 -4.26 2.39 10.75
N LEU A 36 -2.97 2.55 10.45
CA LEU A 36 -1.90 1.74 11.04
C LEU A 36 -1.75 1.99 12.54
N LYS A 37 -2.10 3.19 13.05
CA LYS A 37 -1.88 3.61 14.44
C LYS A 37 -0.38 3.61 14.80
N VAL A 38 0.43 4.24 13.95
CA VAL A 38 1.88 4.34 14.18
C VAL A 38 2.23 5.12 15.45
N ASP A 39 1.35 6.04 15.87
CA ASP A 39 1.53 6.86 17.08
C ASP A 39 0.93 6.22 18.35
N GLU A 40 0.47 4.96 18.28
CA GLU A 40 -0.05 4.23 19.45
C GLU A 40 1.05 4.06 20.50
N GLN A 41 0.68 4.15 21.79
CA GLN A 41 1.65 4.03 22.88
C GLN A 41 2.41 2.70 22.84
N CYS A 42 3.75 2.77 22.82
CA CYS A 42 4.61 1.60 22.85
C CYS A 42 5.01 1.26 24.30
N MET A 43 4.65 0.06 24.76
CA MET A 43 5.02 -0.45 26.09
C MET A 43 6.29 -1.32 26.05
N HIS A 44 6.99 -1.32 24.92
CA HIS A 44 8.20 -2.09 24.67
C HIS A 44 9.38 -1.17 24.33
N VAL A 45 10.57 -1.72 24.19
CA VAL A 45 11.78 -0.98 23.78
C VAL A 45 11.64 -0.29 22.42
N SER A 46 10.82 -0.88 21.53
CA SER A 46 10.49 -0.36 20.22
C SER A 46 9.26 -1.08 19.67
N CYS A 47 8.41 -0.36 18.94
CA CYS A 47 7.21 -0.92 18.34
C CYS A 47 7.17 -0.66 16.83
N THR A 48 6.38 -1.45 16.13
CA THR A 48 5.98 -1.19 14.74
C THR A 48 4.82 -0.20 14.74
N PHE A 49 3.59 -0.70 14.83
CA PHE A 49 2.37 0.08 14.87
C PHE A 49 1.34 -0.61 15.78
N GLY A 50 0.37 0.17 16.30
CA GLY A 50 -0.62 -0.37 17.24
C GLY A 50 -0.04 -0.90 18.55
N GLY A 51 1.12 -0.38 18.97
CA GLY A 51 1.80 -0.79 20.21
C GLY A 51 2.46 -2.18 20.16
N VAL A 52 2.56 -2.80 18.97
CA VAL A 52 3.15 -4.14 18.82
C VAL A 52 4.68 -4.06 18.84
N TRP A 53 5.32 -4.89 19.68
CA TRP A 53 6.79 -4.99 19.75
C TRP A 53 7.41 -5.32 18.38
N SER A 54 8.45 -4.57 18.00
CA SER A 54 9.12 -4.74 16.69
C SER A 54 10.15 -5.87 16.63
N GLY A 55 10.38 -6.60 17.72
CA GLY A 55 11.42 -7.63 17.80
C GLY A 55 12.83 -7.10 18.08
N GLY A 56 12.98 -5.81 18.44
CA GLY A 56 14.27 -5.21 18.80
C GLY A 56 14.62 -3.91 18.07
N GLY A 57 13.71 -3.35 17.28
CA GLY A 57 13.93 -2.09 16.56
C GLY A 57 14.80 -2.23 15.32
N GLY A 58 14.95 -3.46 14.81
CA GLY A 58 15.78 -3.78 13.64
C GLY A 58 16.85 -4.81 13.93
N GLY A 59 17.97 -4.71 13.20
CA GLY A 59 19.11 -5.60 13.30
C GLY A 59 19.43 -6.30 11.98
N ALA A 60 20.57 -7.00 11.92
CA ALA A 60 21.09 -7.57 10.68
C ALA A 60 20.11 -8.54 9.99
N GLY A 61 19.26 -9.24 10.77
CA GLY A 61 18.23 -10.14 10.23
C GLY A 61 17.09 -9.43 9.50
N GLN A 62 16.93 -8.11 9.67
CA GLN A 62 15.92 -7.31 8.97
C GLN A 62 16.50 -6.48 7.82
N ASN A 63 17.81 -6.54 7.58
CA ASN A 63 18.44 -5.78 6.50
C ASN A 63 18.03 -6.27 5.10
N ASN A 64 17.69 -7.56 4.99
CA ASN A 64 17.21 -8.18 3.76
C ASN A 64 15.84 -8.80 4.04
N LEU A 65 14.81 -8.30 3.38
CA LEU A 65 13.44 -8.77 3.55
C LEU A 65 12.93 -9.39 2.26
N TYR A 66 12.25 -10.53 2.40
CA TYR A 66 11.50 -11.13 1.30
C TYR A 66 10.02 -10.78 1.46
N LEU A 67 9.49 -9.97 0.55
CA LEU A 67 8.07 -9.58 0.53
C LEU A 67 7.31 -10.51 -0.43
N ALA A 68 6.28 -11.19 0.07
CA ALA A 68 5.55 -12.20 -0.68
C ALA A 68 4.09 -11.78 -0.96
N SER A 69 3.40 -12.58 -1.78
CA SER A 69 1.98 -12.48 -2.07
C SER A 69 1.57 -11.10 -2.57
N TYR A 70 0.72 -10.38 -1.84
CA TYR A 70 0.12 -9.12 -2.27
C TYR A 70 1.13 -8.02 -2.64
N PHE A 71 2.32 -8.02 -2.02
CA PHE A 71 3.40 -7.10 -2.42
C PHE A 71 3.89 -7.37 -3.84
N PHE A 72 4.06 -8.65 -4.20
CA PHE A 72 4.51 -9.05 -5.53
C PHE A 72 3.43 -8.76 -6.58
N GLU A 73 2.18 -9.16 -6.30
CA GLU A 73 1.04 -8.95 -7.19
C GLU A 73 0.87 -7.47 -7.53
N ARG A 74 0.82 -6.60 -6.52
CA ARG A 74 0.68 -5.16 -6.71
C ARG A 74 1.89 -4.56 -7.42
N ALA A 75 3.10 -5.04 -7.15
CA ALA A 75 4.28 -4.60 -7.88
C ALA A 75 4.19 -4.94 -9.37
N ALA A 76 3.75 -6.15 -9.72
CA ALA A 76 3.59 -6.58 -11.10
C ALA A 76 2.48 -5.81 -11.82
N GLU A 77 1.32 -5.66 -11.19
CA GLU A 77 0.18 -4.89 -11.72
C GLU A 77 0.49 -3.40 -11.92
N ALA A 78 1.38 -2.84 -11.10
CA ALA A 78 1.87 -1.46 -11.22
C ALA A 78 2.93 -1.26 -12.33
N GLY A 79 3.40 -2.36 -12.93
CA GLY A 79 4.54 -2.37 -13.84
C GLY A 79 5.87 -2.06 -13.16
N ILE A 80 6.00 -2.30 -11.84
CA ILE A 80 7.27 -2.17 -11.11
C ILE A 80 8.18 -3.35 -11.45
N ILE A 81 7.62 -4.55 -11.59
CA ILE A 81 8.35 -5.80 -11.86
C ILE A 81 7.73 -6.56 -13.04
N ASP A 82 8.50 -7.49 -13.61
CA ASP A 82 7.99 -8.43 -14.62
C ASP A 82 7.15 -9.53 -13.95
N PRO A 83 5.84 -9.70 -14.26
CA PRO A 83 5.02 -10.75 -13.66
C PRO A 83 5.50 -12.17 -13.99
N ARG A 84 6.38 -12.35 -14.98
CA ARG A 84 6.85 -13.67 -15.42
C ARG A 84 8.03 -14.18 -14.61
N VAL A 85 8.67 -13.35 -13.79
CA VAL A 85 9.78 -13.78 -12.93
C VAL A 85 9.25 -14.28 -11.58
N PRO A 86 9.88 -15.27 -10.95
CA PRO A 86 9.41 -15.80 -9.67
C PRO A 86 9.68 -14.87 -8.47
N ALA A 87 10.63 -13.93 -8.62
CA ALA A 87 10.99 -12.93 -7.63
C ALA A 87 11.69 -11.74 -8.29
N ALA A 88 11.62 -10.58 -7.66
CA ALA A 88 12.27 -9.35 -8.10
C ALA A 88 12.65 -8.48 -6.90
N ILE A 89 13.64 -7.61 -7.09
CA ILE A 89 14.06 -6.64 -6.08
C ILE A 89 13.28 -5.34 -6.30
N VAL A 90 12.70 -4.81 -5.23
CA VAL A 90 11.94 -3.55 -5.23
C VAL A 90 12.30 -2.74 -4.01
N ARG A 91 12.19 -1.42 -4.12
CA ARG A 91 12.36 -0.49 -2.99
C ARG A 91 10.99 0.00 -2.53
N PRO A 92 10.81 0.37 -1.25
CA PRO A 92 9.57 0.99 -0.80
C PRO A 92 9.17 2.23 -1.62
N THR A 93 10.15 3.00 -2.12
CA THR A 93 9.92 4.16 -3.00
C THR A 93 9.25 3.81 -4.32
N ASP A 94 9.41 2.60 -4.85
CA ASP A 94 8.78 2.20 -6.10
C ASP A 94 7.24 2.09 -5.91
N PHE A 95 6.78 1.63 -4.73
CA PHE A 95 5.36 1.67 -4.36
C PHE A 95 4.84 3.09 -4.18
N HIS A 96 5.64 4.00 -3.61
CA HIS A 96 5.25 5.41 -3.48
C HIS A 96 5.11 6.09 -4.85
N ASP A 97 5.99 5.79 -5.79
CA ASP A 97 5.88 6.31 -7.15
C ASP A 97 4.69 5.71 -7.90
N ALA A 98 4.37 4.44 -7.68
CA ALA A 98 3.11 3.84 -8.14
C ALA A 98 1.88 4.53 -7.52
N ALA A 99 1.91 4.84 -6.23
CA ALA A 99 0.85 5.58 -5.55
C ALA A 99 0.65 6.98 -6.16
N LYS A 100 1.71 7.72 -6.46
CA LYS A 100 1.63 9.03 -7.14
C LYS A 100 0.90 8.93 -8.49
N ARG A 101 1.15 7.87 -9.26
CA ARG A 101 0.47 7.63 -10.54
C ARG A 101 -1.00 7.26 -10.29
N ALA A 102 -1.23 6.23 -9.47
CA ALA A 102 -2.55 5.68 -9.19
C ALA A 102 -3.52 6.73 -8.61
N CYS A 103 -3.05 7.57 -7.68
CA CYS A 103 -3.89 8.61 -7.08
C CYS A 103 -4.22 9.78 -8.01
N LYS A 104 -3.59 9.87 -9.18
CA LYS A 104 -3.95 10.81 -10.26
C LYS A 104 -4.80 10.16 -11.35
N THR A 105 -4.88 8.84 -11.37
CA THR A 105 -5.69 8.08 -12.33
C THR A 105 -7.14 8.09 -11.90
N ASN A 106 -8.03 8.50 -12.79
CA ASN A 106 -9.46 8.41 -12.58
C ASN A 106 -9.95 6.98 -12.87
N LEU A 107 -11.13 6.60 -12.36
CA LEU A 107 -11.61 5.23 -12.52
C LEU A 107 -11.87 4.83 -13.98
N LYS A 108 -12.28 5.78 -14.85
CA LYS A 108 -12.54 5.49 -16.27
C LYS A 108 -11.26 5.10 -17.04
N ASP A 109 -10.11 5.66 -16.64
CA ASP A 109 -8.80 5.40 -17.26
C ASP A 109 -8.04 4.30 -16.51
N ALA A 110 -8.52 3.87 -15.34
CA ALA A 110 -7.86 2.91 -14.48
C ALA A 110 -7.65 1.55 -15.18
N LYS A 111 -8.66 0.99 -15.85
CA LYS A 111 -8.50 -0.30 -16.54
C LYS A 111 -7.48 -0.23 -17.67
N HIS A 112 -7.42 0.88 -18.39
CA HIS A 112 -6.44 1.08 -19.46
C HIS A 112 -5.03 1.21 -18.88
N THR A 113 -4.88 1.95 -17.78
CA THR A 113 -3.58 2.17 -17.11
C THR A 113 -3.08 0.92 -16.40
N TYR A 114 -3.99 0.12 -15.84
CA TYR A 114 -3.72 -1.07 -15.03
C TYR A 114 -4.49 -2.27 -15.60
N PRO A 115 -4.10 -2.76 -16.79
CA PRO A 115 -4.87 -3.78 -17.52
C PRO A 115 -4.94 -5.13 -16.79
N HIS A 116 -3.94 -5.42 -15.96
CA HIS A 116 -3.83 -6.67 -15.21
C HIS A 116 -4.55 -6.64 -13.85
N VAL A 117 -4.98 -5.47 -13.38
CA VAL A 117 -5.77 -5.36 -12.16
C VAL A 117 -7.21 -5.79 -12.42
N GLU A 118 -7.74 -6.65 -11.56
CA GLU A 118 -9.15 -7.05 -11.59
C GLU A 118 -10.09 -5.84 -11.42
N ASP A 119 -11.22 -5.85 -12.13
CA ASP A 119 -12.13 -4.70 -12.19
C ASP A 119 -12.64 -4.25 -10.82
N GLY A 120 -12.86 -5.21 -9.90
CA GLY A 120 -13.27 -4.92 -8.53
C GLY A 120 -12.19 -4.22 -7.69
N ASN A 121 -10.92 -4.33 -8.08
CA ASN A 121 -9.78 -3.75 -7.36
C ASN A 121 -9.36 -2.38 -7.89
N LEU A 122 -9.72 -2.04 -9.13
CA LEU A 122 -9.39 -0.73 -9.75
C LEU A 122 -9.75 0.50 -8.91
N PRO A 123 -10.87 0.56 -8.17
CA PRO A 123 -11.18 1.71 -7.32
C PRO A 123 -10.20 1.91 -6.15
N TYR A 124 -9.45 0.87 -5.78
CA TYR A 124 -8.66 0.81 -4.55
C TYR A 124 -7.15 0.94 -4.78
N ILE A 125 -6.66 0.89 -6.03
CA ILE A 125 -5.23 0.89 -6.34
C ILE A 125 -4.43 2.05 -5.75
N CYS A 126 -5.01 3.26 -5.66
CA CYS A 126 -4.36 4.38 -4.98
C CYS A 126 -4.17 4.10 -3.49
N MET A 127 -5.21 3.56 -2.84
CA MET A 127 -5.16 3.17 -1.43
C MET A 127 -4.19 2.02 -1.20
N ASP A 128 -4.17 1.02 -2.08
CA ASP A 128 -3.27 -0.13 -1.98
C ASP A 128 -1.81 0.28 -2.03
N PHE A 129 -1.39 1.05 -3.05
CA PHE A 129 0.01 1.47 -3.15
C PHE A 129 0.43 2.41 -2.02
N VAL A 130 -0.46 3.30 -1.58
CA VAL A 130 -0.23 4.11 -0.38
C VAL A 130 -0.05 3.20 0.84
N TYR A 131 -0.92 2.22 1.04
CA TYR A 131 -0.87 1.32 2.18
C TYR A 131 0.41 0.50 2.18
N LEU A 132 0.81 -0.09 1.06
CA LEU A 132 2.06 -0.86 0.95
C LEU A 132 3.29 -0.01 1.28
N PHE A 133 3.36 1.21 0.74
CA PHE A 133 4.44 2.13 1.05
C PHE A 133 4.49 2.50 2.54
N ARG A 134 3.35 2.90 3.11
CA ARG A 134 3.25 3.34 4.52
C ARG A 134 3.45 2.18 5.49
N LEU A 135 2.99 0.98 5.17
CA LEU A 135 3.25 -0.21 5.96
C LEU A 135 4.74 -0.54 6.03
N LEU A 136 5.46 -0.50 4.90
CA LEU A 136 6.89 -0.77 4.88
C LEU A 136 7.70 0.28 5.63
N VAL A 137 7.43 1.57 5.37
CA VAL A 137 8.25 2.66 5.90
C VAL A 137 7.84 3.04 7.31
N ASP A 138 6.57 3.40 7.51
CA ASP A 138 6.07 3.91 8.79
C ASP A 138 5.68 2.78 9.74
N GLY A 139 5.25 1.63 9.22
CA GLY A 139 4.91 0.45 10.03
C GLY A 139 6.12 -0.39 10.43
N PHE A 140 6.90 -0.85 9.44
CA PHE A 140 8.02 -1.76 9.67
C PHE A 140 9.39 -1.07 9.79
N GLY A 141 9.47 0.25 9.59
CA GLY A 141 10.71 1.00 9.71
C GLY A 141 11.71 0.76 8.57
N CYS A 142 11.25 0.28 7.42
CA CYS A 142 12.13 0.05 6.26
C CYS A 142 12.62 1.38 5.68
N SER A 143 13.90 1.44 5.33
CA SER A 143 14.45 2.58 4.61
C SER A 143 13.81 2.73 3.23
N LYS A 144 13.50 3.97 2.86
CA LYS A 144 12.82 4.32 1.60
C LYS A 144 13.61 3.88 0.35
N SER A 145 14.93 3.82 0.44
CA SER A 145 15.84 3.62 -0.69
C SER A 145 16.63 2.31 -0.63
N THR A 146 16.47 1.51 0.42
CA THR A 146 17.18 0.24 0.52
C THR A 146 16.61 -0.74 -0.50
N THR A 147 17.54 -1.41 -1.20
CA THR A 147 17.29 -2.43 -2.22
C THR A 147 17.67 -3.78 -1.63
#